data_AF-A0AAD8AQU4-F1
#
_entry.id   AF-A0AAD8AQU4-F1
#
_cell.length_a   1.000
_cell.length_b   1.000
_cell.length_c   1.000
_cell.angle_alpha   90.00
_cell.angle_beta   90.00
_cell.angle_gamma   90.00
#
_symmetry.space_group_name_H-M   'P 1'
#
loop_
_entity.id
_entity.type
_entity.pdbx_description
1 polymer ?
#
loop_
_entity_poly.entity_id
_entity_poly.type
_entity_poly.pdbx_seq_one_letter_code
_entity_poly.pdbx_strand_id
1 'polypeptide(L)'
;MKKQNVRTLSLIVCTFTYLLVGAAVFDALESEFETSKREELDKEESSIRDKYNISRDDLETLRRNIIRSVPYKAGTQWKFAGAFYFALTVITTIGK
;
A
#
# COMPACT_ATOMS: atom_id res chain seq x y z
N MET A 1 -34.21 -25.72 -7.52
CA MET A 1 -33.61 -24.45 -8.00
C MET A 1 -32.99 -24.68 -9.38
N LYS A 2 -33.05 -23.70 -10.29
CA LYS A 2 -32.37 -23.81 -11.60
C LYS A 2 -30.87 -24.02 -11.40
N LYS A 3 -30.23 -24.89 -12.19
CA LYS A 3 -28.78 -25.19 -12.10
C LYS A 3 -27.91 -23.92 -12.13
N GLN A 4 -28.31 -22.90 -12.88
CA GLN A 4 -27.62 -21.61 -12.94
C GLN A 4 -27.60 -20.88 -11.60
N ASN A 5 -28.73 -20.83 -10.89
CA ASN A 5 -28.85 -20.15 -9.60
C ASN A 5 -28.02 -20.84 -8.53
N VAL A 6 -27.98 -22.18 -8.56
CA VAL A 6 -27.12 -22.97 -7.67
C VAL A 6 -25.65 -22.67 -7.94
N ARG A 7 -25.22 -22.68 -9.22
CA ARG A 7 -23.83 -22.36 -9.60
C ARG A 7 -23.41 -20.96 -9.12
N THR A 8 -24.25 -19.95 -9.36
CA THR A 8 -23.94 -18.58 -8.93
C THR A 8 -23.83 -18.49 -7.40
N LEU A 9 -24.76 -19.09 -6.67
CA LEU A 9 -24.73 -19.08 -5.21
C LEU A 9 -23.48 -19.81 -4.67
N SER A 10 -23.12 -20.96 -5.25
CA SER A 10 -21.90 -21.68 -4.88
C SER A 10 -20.64 -20.87 -5.14
N LEU A 11 -20.53 -20.17 -6.27
CA LEU A 11 -19.39 -19.30 -6.55
C LEU A 11 -19.30 -18.14 -5.55
N ILE A 12 -20.43 -17.53 -5.18
CA ILE A 12 -20.47 -16.48 -4.18
C ILE A 12 -19.94 -16.99 -2.83
N VAL A 13 -20.47 -18.12 -2.36
CA VAL A 13 -20.04 -18.73 -1.09
C VAL A 13 -18.54 -19.07 -1.12
N CYS A 14 -18.06 -19.72 -2.20
CA CYS A 14 -16.64 -20.06 -2.36
C CYS A 14 -15.74 -18.82 -2.33
N THR A 15 -16.10 -17.75 -3.04
CA THR A 15 -15.31 -16.51 -3.06
C THR A 15 -15.25 -15.87 -1.68
N PHE A 16 -16.38 -15.81 -0.95
CA PHE A 16 -16.37 -15.29 0.42
C PHE A 16 -15.50 -16.13 1.35
N THR A 17 -15.61 -17.47 1.30
CA THR A 17 -14.75 -18.34 2.10
C THR A 17 -13.27 -18.19 1.74
N TYR A 18 -12.94 -18.02 0.45
CA TYR A 18 -11.58 -17.79 0.00
C TYR A 18 -11.01 -16.47 0.53
N LEU A 19 -11.80 -15.39 0.52
CA LEU A 19 -11.41 -14.10 1.10
C LEU A 19 -11.19 -14.20 2.62
N LEU A 20 -12.06 -14.91 3.35
CA LEU A 20 -11.91 -15.09 4.80
C LEU A 20 -10.66 -15.89 5.16
N VAL A 21 -10.39 -16.98 4.42
CA VAL A 21 -9.16 -17.77 4.61
C VAL A 21 -7.94 -16.93 4.28
N GLY A 22 -7.96 -16.18 3.16
CA GLY A 22 -6.89 -15.27 2.80
C GLY A 22 -6.62 -14.22 3.88
N ALA A 23 -7.68 -13.61 4.44
CA ALA A 23 -7.55 -12.65 5.52
C ALA A 23 -6.91 -13.26 6.77
N ALA A 24 -7.33 -14.47 7.18
CA ALA A 24 -6.74 -15.15 8.33
C ALA A 24 -5.26 -15.52 8.10
N VAL A 25 -4.89 -15.93 6.88
CA VAL A 25 -3.51 -16.24 6.52
C VAL A 25 -2.65 -14.98 6.52
N PHE A 26 -3.11 -13.88 5.91
CA PHE A 26 -2.36 -12.63 5.91
C PHE A 26 -2.22 -12.04 7.32
N ASP A 27 -3.26 -12.12 8.15
CA ASP A 27 -3.18 -11.69 9.56
C ASP A 27 -2.11 -12.50 10.33
N ALA A 28 -2.12 -13.83 10.18
CA ALA A 28 -1.15 -14.69 10.84
C ALA A 28 0.30 -14.48 10.38
N LEU A 29 0.51 -14.00 9.14
CA LEU A 29 1.85 -13.82 8.56
C LEU A 29 2.39 -12.40 8.69
N GLU A 30 1.54 -11.39 8.56
CA GLU A 30 1.96 -9.99 8.40
C GLU A 30 1.75 -9.14 9.66
N SER A 31 0.81 -9.49 10.55
CA SER A 31 0.39 -8.59 11.65
C SER A 31 1.48 -8.35 12.70
N GLU A 32 2.25 -9.38 13.06
CA GLU A 32 3.39 -9.21 13.99
C GLU A 32 4.51 -8.39 13.34
N PHE A 33 4.78 -8.64 12.05
CA PHE A 33 5.81 -7.91 11.31
C PHE A 33 5.46 -6.42 11.18
N GLU A 34 4.21 -6.08 10.84
CA GLU A 34 3.74 -4.70 10.77
C GLU A 34 3.91 -3.98 12.12
N THR A 35 3.51 -4.64 13.21
CA THR A 35 3.59 -4.06 14.57
C THR A 35 5.03 -3.80 14.97
N SER A 36 5.91 -4.81 14.80
CA SER A 36 7.33 -4.66 15.10
C SER A 36 7.98 -3.58 14.24
N LYS A 37 7.62 -3.49 12.96
CA LYS A 37 8.21 -2.51 12.05
C LYS A 37 7.74 -1.09 12.38
N ARG A 38 6.48 -0.92 12.77
CA ARG A 38 5.94 0.36 13.26
C ARG A 38 6.72 0.84 14.49
N GLU A 39 6.90 -0.03 15.49
CA GLU A 39 7.66 0.34 16.69
C GLU A 39 9.13 0.71 16.40
N GLU A 40 9.78 -0.01 15.48
CA GLU A 40 11.15 0.31 15.05
C GLU A 40 11.23 1.70 14.41
N LEU A 41 10.31 1.99 13.49
CA LEU A 41 10.24 3.29 12.80
C LEU A 41 9.92 4.43 13.77
N ASP A 42 9.01 4.22 14.73
CA ASP A 42 8.66 5.23 15.73
C ASP A 42 9.85 5.55 16.66
N LYS A 43 10.63 4.53 17.03
CA LYS A 43 11.86 4.69 17.82
C LYS A 43 12.93 5.47 17.03
N GLU A 44 13.13 5.13 15.76
CA GLU A 44 14.07 5.84 14.88
C GLU A 44 13.65 7.31 14.70
N GLU A 45 12.36 7.56 14.48
CA GLU A 45 11.82 8.92 14.36
C GLU A 45 12.06 9.74 15.62
N SER A 46 11.76 9.20 16.81
CA SER A 46 12.01 9.91 18.07
C SER A 46 13.49 10.20 18.26
N SER A 47 14.36 9.22 17.98
CA SER A 47 15.81 9.38 18.06
C SER A 47 16.32 10.51 17.16
N ILE A 48 15.84 10.59 15.91
CA ILE A 48 16.18 11.67 14.97
C ILE A 48 15.66 13.01 15.49
N ARG A 49 14.38 13.05 15.91
CA ARG A 49 13.76 14.29 16.40
C ARG A 49 14.53 14.87 17.58
N ASP A 50 14.90 14.02 18.54
CA ASP A 50 15.60 14.44 19.75
C ASP A 50 17.06 14.81 19.45
N LYS A 51 17.74 14.06 18.57
CA LYS A 51 19.12 14.32 18.14
C LYS A 51 19.28 15.68 17.44
N TYR A 52 18.28 16.10 16.66
CA TYR A 52 18.32 17.33 15.87
C TYR A 52 17.40 18.43 16.44
N ASN A 53 16.79 18.21 17.60
CA ASN A 53 15.86 19.14 18.26
C ASN A 53 14.76 19.68 17.33
N ILE A 54 14.14 18.78 16.55
CA ILE A 54 13.11 19.11 15.56
C ILE A 54 11.75 19.17 16.29
N SER A 55 10.95 20.21 16.03
CA SER A 55 9.58 20.25 16.56
C SER A 55 8.69 19.20 15.87
N ARG A 56 7.56 18.84 16.49
CA ARG A 56 6.61 17.89 15.86
C ARG A 56 6.05 18.47 14.55
N ASP A 57 5.73 19.76 14.54
CA ASP A 57 5.16 20.44 13.37
C ASP A 57 6.16 20.53 12.21
N ASP A 58 7.44 20.77 12.51
CA ASP A 58 8.51 20.79 11.51
C ASP A 58 8.74 19.40 10.92
N LEU A 59 8.71 18.36 11.76
CA LEU A 59 8.87 16.98 11.32
C LEU A 59 7.72 16.51 10.44
N GLU A 60 6.48 16.89 10.76
CA GLU A 60 5.33 16.66 9.88
C GLU A 60 5.46 17.40 8.54
N THR A 61 5.93 18.64 8.57
CA THR A 61 6.16 19.44 7.37
C THR A 61 7.24 18.79 6.49
N LEU A 62 8.34 18.32 7.09
CA LEU A 62 9.39 17.58 6.42
C LEU A 62 8.87 16.27 5.81
N ARG A 63 8.13 15.47 6.59
CA ARG A 63 7.50 14.22 6.12
C ARG A 63 6.61 14.47 4.91
N ARG A 64 5.76 15.49 4.96
CA ARG A 64 4.88 15.89 3.85
C ARG A 64 5.67 16.25 2.60
N ASN A 65 6.74 17.02 2.75
CA ASN A 65 7.63 17.39 1.64
C ASN A 65 8.33 16.16 1.04
N ILE A 66 8.81 15.24 1.89
CA ILE A 66 9.45 14.00 1.45
C ILE A 66 8.45 13.15 0.65
N ILE A 67 7.24 12.91 1.16
CA ILE A 67 6.21 12.12 0.46
C ILE A 67 5.88 12.73 -0.91
N ARG A 68 5.70 14.06 -0.96
CA ARG A 68 5.46 14.78 -2.23
C ARG A 68 6.66 14.72 -3.18
N SER A 69 7.87 14.57 -2.66
CA SER A 69 9.08 14.48 -3.48
C SER A 69 9.29 13.09 -4.12
N VAL A 70 8.66 12.03 -3.60
CA VAL A 70 8.87 10.64 -4.05
C VAL A 70 8.71 10.46 -5.57
N PRO A 71 7.64 10.97 -6.22
CA PRO A 71 7.48 10.82 -7.68
C PRO A 71 8.61 11.48 -8.48
N TYR A 72 9.20 12.56 -7.95
CA TYR A 72 10.26 13.31 -8.62
C TYR A 72 11.64 12.65 -8.45
N LYS A 73 11.83 11.79 -7.44
CA LYS A 73 13.08 11.02 -7.27
C LYS A 73 13.31 10.03 -8.41
N ALA A 74 12.24 9.55 -9.04
CA ALA A 74 12.31 8.66 -10.20
C ALA A 74 12.58 9.40 -11.53
N GLY A 75 12.87 10.72 -11.49
CA GLY A 75 13.06 11.55 -12.68
C GLY A 75 11.76 12.03 -13.32
N THR A 76 11.83 12.55 -14.56
CA THR A 76 10.66 13.13 -15.25
C THR A 76 9.75 12.03 -15.82
N GLN A 77 8.76 11.60 -15.04
CA GLN A 77 7.81 10.54 -15.41
C GLN A 77 6.83 10.92 -16.54
N TRP A 78 6.58 12.21 -16.78
CA TRP A 78 5.60 12.68 -17.76
C TRP A 78 6.22 13.12 -19.11
N LYS A 79 7.42 12.62 -19.44
CA LYS A 79 7.92 12.65 -20.83
C LYS A 79 7.34 11.48 -21.62
N PHE A 80 7.50 11.49 -22.95
CA PHE A 80 6.90 10.50 -23.86
C PHE A 80 7.03 9.05 -23.38
N ALA A 81 8.24 8.61 -22.98
CA ALA A 81 8.46 7.23 -22.52
C ALA A 81 7.65 6.85 -21.27
N GLY A 82 7.60 7.73 -20.26
CA GLY A 82 6.85 7.47 -19.03
C GLY A 82 5.34 7.62 -19.22
N ALA A 83 4.90 8.57 -20.06
CA ALA A 83 3.50 8.68 -20.47
C ALA A 83 3.03 7.45 -21.26
N PHE A 84 3.88 6.92 -22.15
CA PHE A 84 3.60 5.69 -22.90
C PHE A 84 3.53 4.46 -21.97
N TYR A 85 4.45 4.34 -21.01
CA TYR A 85 4.39 3.30 -19.99
C TYR A 85 3.11 3.40 -19.15
N PHE A 86 2.74 4.61 -18.70
CA PHE A 86 1.48 4.83 -17.97
C PHE A 86 0.25 4.43 -18.78
N ALA A 87 0.20 4.77 -20.07
CA ALA A 87 -0.89 4.32 -20.94
C ALA A 87 -0.97 2.78 -21.00
N LEU A 88 0.18 2.10 -21.06
CA LEU A 88 0.24 0.63 -21.02
C LEU A 88 -0.30 0.07 -19.69
N THR A 89 0.05 0.65 -18.54
CA THR A 89 -0.44 0.17 -17.24
C THR A 89 -1.95 0.34 -17.09
N VAL A 90 -2.53 1.38 -17.71
CA VAL A 90 -3.98 1.61 -17.73
C VAL A 90 -4.69 0.58 -18.60
N ILE A 91 -4.27 0.39 -19.87
CA ILE A 91 -4.95 -0.54 -20.78
C ILE A 91 -4.79 -2.01 -20.36
N THR A 92 -3.70 -2.34 -19.66
CA THR A 92 -3.45 -3.69 -19.12
C THR A 92 -4.06 -3.90 -17.73
N THR A 93 -4.73 -2.90 -17.15
CA THR A 93 -5.40 -2.94 -15.83
C THR A 93 -4.46 -3.17 -14.64
N ILE A 94 -3.15 -2.95 -14.81
CA ILE A 94 -2.14 -3.10 -13.75
C ILE A 94 -2.15 -1.89 -12.80
N GLY A 95 -2.07 -0.69 -13.37
CA GLY A 95 -2.01 0.57 -12.63
C GLY A 95 -3.37 1.24 -12.69
N LYS A 96 -4.09 1.21 -11.57
CA LYS A 96 -5.36 1.91 -11.39
C LYS A 96 -5.16 3.21 -10.62
#